data_AF-A0A7W7YLR7-F1
#
_entry.id   AF-A0A7W7YLR7-F1
#
_cell.length_a   1.000
_cell.length_b   1.000
_cell.length_c   1.000
_cell.angle_alpha   90.00
_cell.angle_beta   90.00
_cell.angle_gamma   90.00
#
_symmetry.space_group_name_H-M   'P 1'
#
loop_
_entity.id
_entity.type
_entity.pdbx_description
1 polymer ?
#
loop_
_entity_poly.entity_id
_entity_poly.type
_entity_poly.pdbx_seq_one_letter_code
_entity_poly.pdbx_strand_id
1 'polypeptide(L)'
;MPYSFMKMTMHIDEKVLSEVMRLTGSTSKTGAVEKALAEMVRRSQLKSLLKEGLGMTASEIKASFDFETYDALDPKPPSKAKNVTYKKTSRPNKSSVK
;
A
#
# COMPACT_ATOMS: atom_id res chain seq x y z
N MET A 1 -6.69 9.02 26.83
CA MET A 1 -5.66 7.98 26.74
C MET A 1 -4.33 8.61 27.15
N PRO A 2 -3.75 8.26 28.31
CA PRO A 2 -2.45 8.80 28.69
C PRO A 2 -1.38 8.11 27.84
N TYR A 3 -0.84 8.81 26.84
CA TYR A 3 0.39 8.39 26.18
C TYR A 3 1.53 8.56 27.18
N SER A 4 2.07 7.45 27.69
CA SER A 4 3.35 7.46 28.40
C SER A 4 4.42 7.90 27.40
N PHE A 5 4.80 9.18 27.45
CA PHE A 5 5.72 9.75 26.49
C PHE A 5 7.16 9.36 26.86
N MET A 6 7.77 8.49 26.04
CA MET A 6 9.16 8.09 26.21
C MET A 6 10.07 9.10 25.48
N LYS A 7 10.92 9.83 26.22
CA LYS A 7 11.90 10.74 25.62
C LYS A 7 13.13 9.95 25.17
N MET A 8 13.50 10.08 23.90
CA MET A 8 14.71 9.49 23.34
C MET A 8 15.48 10.55 22.55
N THR A 9 16.81 10.46 22.57
CA THR A 9 17.69 11.30 21.75
C THR A 9 18.29 10.43 20.66
N MET A 10 18.12 10.83 19.41
CA MET A 10 18.65 10.12 18.23
C MET A 10 19.10 11.13 17.18
N HIS A 11 20.16 10.80 16.46
CA HIS A 11 20.61 11.57 15.32
C HIS A 11 19.96 11.01 14.04
N ILE A 12 19.22 11.85 13.32
CA ILE A 12 18.54 11.51 12.08
C ILE A 12 19.01 12.49 11.01
N ASP A 13 19.27 12.02 9.79
CA ASP A 13 19.52 12.89 8.65
C ASP A 13 18.32 13.81 8.41
N GLU A 14 18.57 15.13 8.37
CA GLU A 14 17.54 16.14 8.19
C GLU A 14 16.80 16.01 6.86
N LYS A 15 17.49 15.56 5.79
CA LYS A 15 16.86 15.33 4.49
C LYS A 15 15.85 14.21 4.58
N VAL A 16 16.22 13.10 5.24
CA VAL A 16 15.31 11.96 5.47
C VAL A 16 14.11 12.40 6.30
N LEU A 17 14.34 13.15 7.38
CA LEU A 17 13.25 13.61 8.25
C LEU A 17 12.30 14.57 7.51
N SER A 18 12.84 15.48 6.69
CA SER A 18 12.03 16.41 5.89
C SER A 18 11.13 15.68 4.90
N GLU A 19 11.66 14.62 4.26
CA GLU A 19 10.90 13.82 3.32
C GLU A 19 9.82 12.98 4.02
N VAL A 20 10.14 12.42 5.20
CA VAL A 20 9.15 11.72 6.02
C VAL A 20 8.04 12.67 6.46
N MET A 21 8.36 13.90 6.87
CA MET A 21 7.36 14.92 7.19
C MET A 21 6.45 15.21 5.98
N ARG A 22 7.03 15.37 4.79
CA ARG A 22 6.29 15.59 3.53
C ARG A 22 5.36 14.43 3.20
N LEU A 23 5.84 13.19 3.30
CA LEU A 23 5.08 11.97 2.99
C LEU A 23 3.96 11.70 4.00
N THR A 24 4.19 12.00 5.27
CA THR A 24 3.23 11.73 6.36
C THR A 24 2.27 12.90 6.63
N GLY A 25 2.52 14.06 6.02
CA GLY A 25 1.78 15.31 6.25
C GLY A 25 1.91 15.81 7.70
N SER A 26 2.96 15.42 8.42
CA SER A 26 3.15 15.80 9.82
C SER A 26 3.83 17.16 9.94
N THR A 27 3.27 18.03 10.78
CA THR A 27 3.82 19.37 11.06
C THR A 27 4.93 19.36 12.12
N SER A 28 5.08 18.27 12.88
CA SER A 28 6.11 18.11 13.91
C SER A 28 7.06 16.95 13.59
N LYS A 29 8.34 17.11 13.98
CA LYS A 29 9.37 16.06 13.82
C LYS A 29 8.99 14.78 14.55
N THR A 30 8.51 14.91 15.79
CA THR A 30 8.05 13.76 16.61
C THR A 30 6.88 13.04 15.95
N GLY A 31 5.86 13.78 15.49
CA GLY A 31 4.69 13.18 14.85
C GLY A 31 5.03 12.53 13.50
N ALA A 32 6.04 13.02 12.78
CA ALA A 32 6.51 12.39 11.56
C ALA A 32 7.17 11.03 11.84
N VAL A 33 8.01 10.96 12.88
CA VAL A 33 8.64 9.70 13.31
C VAL A 33 7.60 8.71 13.83
N GLU A 34 6.67 9.15 14.67
CA GLU A 34 5.58 8.31 15.18
C GLU A 34 4.76 7.70 14.05
N LYS A 35 4.29 8.53 13.09
CA LYS A 35 3.55 8.04 11.93
C LYS A 35 4.37 7.11 11.05
N ALA A 36 5.66 7.39 10.85
CA ALA A 36 6.53 6.54 10.06
C ALA A 36 6.68 5.14 10.69
N LEU A 37 6.90 5.07 12.00
CA LEU A 37 6.98 3.80 12.74
C LEU A 37 5.65 3.04 12.69
N ALA A 38 4.53 3.73 12.91
CA ALA A 38 3.20 3.14 12.81
C ALA A 38 2.92 2.58 11.41
N GLU A 39 3.29 3.31 10.35
CA GLU A 39 3.10 2.88 8.97
C GLU A 39 3.97 1.66 8.62
N MET A 40 5.19 1.58 9.16
CA MET A 40 6.04 0.39 8.98
C MET A 40 5.40 -0.87 9.58
N VAL A 41 4.82 -0.76 10.79
CA VAL A 41 4.07 -1.86 11.41
C VAL A 41 2.83 -2.20 10.58
N ARG A 42 2.06 -1.18 10.16
CA ARG A 42 0.86 -1.37 9.33
C ARG A 42 1.14 -2.13 8.05
N ARG A 43 2.24 -1.81 7.35
CA ARG A 43 2.67 -2.50 6.12
C ARG A 43 3.09 -3.94 6.38
N SER A 44 3.77 -4.19 7.50
CA SER A 44 4.14 -5.54 7.91
C SER A 44 2.90 -6.40 8.17
N GLN A 45 1.94 -5.88 8.93
CA GLN A 45 0.67 -6.55 9.22
C GLN A 45 -0.13 -6.82 7.94
N LEU A 46 -0.24 -5.83 7.06
CA LEU A 46 -0.91 -6.00 5.76
C LEU A 46 -0.28 -7.13 4.95
N LYS A 47 1.05 -7.20 4.90
CA LYS A 47 1.76 -8.27 4.20
C LYS A 47 1.48 -9.65 4.82
N SER A 48 1.43 -9.75 6.15
CA SER A 48 1.08 -11.00 6.83
C SER A 48 -0.34 -11.45 6.50
N LEU A 49 -1.32 -10.54 6.63
CA LEU A 49 -2.72 -10.83 6.32
C LEU A 49 -2.92 -11.25 4.85
N LEU A 50 -2.25 -10.56 3.91
CA LEU A 50 -2.30 -10.92 2.50
C LEU A 50 -1.64 -12.27 2.20
N LYS A 51 -0.64 -12.67 2.99
CA LYS A 51 0.03 -13.97 2.85
C LYS A 51 -0.82 -15.11 3.43
N GLU A 52 -1.47 -14.88 4.58
CA GLU A 52 -2.42 -15.81 5.20
C GLU A 52 -3.62 -16.05 4.26
N GLY A 53 -4.03 -15.00 3.54
CA GLY A 53 -5.17 -15.05 2.64
C GLY A 53 -6.49 -15.16 3.41
N LEU A 54 -7.58 -15.44 2.70
CA LEU A 54 -8.91 -15.49 3.31
C LEU A 54 -9.26 -16.87 3.89
N GLY A 55 -8.34 -17.84 3.82
CA GLY A 55 -8.62 -19.23 4.19
C GLY A 55 -9.69 -19.92 3.33
N MET A 56 -10.07 -19.31 2.22
CA MET A 56 -11.11 -19.77 1.31
C MET A 56 -10.53 -20.18 -0.03
N THR A 57 -11.17 -21.15 -0.67
CA THR A 57 -10.91 -21.51 -2.06
C THR A 57 -11.47 -20.45 -3.02
N ALA A 58 -10.99 -20.42 -4.26
CA ALA A 58 -11.50 -19.50 -5.27
C ALA A 58 -13.01 -19.67 -5.55
N SER A 59 -13.53 -20.90 -5.39
CA SER A 59 -14.96 -21.18 -5.59
C SER A 59 -15.81 -20.59 -4.47
N GLU A 60 -15.37 -20.70 -3.22
CA GLU A 60 -16.07 -20.14 -2.06
C GLU A 60 -16.08 -18.61 -2.12
N ILE A 61 -14.94 -17.99 -2.47
CA ILE A 61 -14.86 -16.54 -2.68
C ILE A 61 -15.88 -16.08 -3.73
N LYS A 62 -16.01 -16.82 -4.84
CA LYS A 62 -16.98 -16.50 -5.90
C LYS A 62 -18.42 -16.65 -5.44
N ALA A 63 -18.72 -17.66 -4.62
CA ALA A 63 -20.06 -17.88 -4.09
C ALA A 63 -20.45 -16.84 -3.02
N SER A 64 -19.48 -16.30 -2.28
CA SER A 64 -19.72 -15.26 -1.25
C SER A 64 -19.88 -13.85 -1.80
N PHE A 65 -19.51 -13.60 -3.06
CA PHE A 65 -19.62 -12.28 -3.68
C PHE A 65 -20.91 -12.14 -4.48
N ASP A 66 -21.72 -11.15 -4.14
CA ASP A 66 -22.96 -10.83 -4.86
C ASP A 66 -22.65 -9.92 -6.06
N PHE A 67 -22.51 -10.53 -7.24
CA PHE A 67 -22.23 -9.83 -8.48
C PHE A 67 -23.42 -9.01 -8.99
N GLU A 68 -24.66 -9.42 -8.69
CA GLU A 68 -25.87 -8.79 -9.22
C GLU A 68 -26.08 -7.40 -8.61
N THR A 69 -25.86 -7.27 -7.29
CA THR A 69 -25.95 -5.97 -6.63
C THR A 69 -24.75 -5.07 -6.92
N TYR A 70 -23.56 -5.64 -7.12
CA TYR A 70 -22.37 -4.88 -7.49
C TYR A 70 -22.50 -4.22 -8.87
N ASP A 71 -22.93 -4.98 -9.88
CA ASP A 71 -23.11 -4.45 -11.25
C ASP A 71 -24.23 -3.40 -11.35
N ALA A 72 -25.17 -3.38 -10.39
CA ALA A 72 -26.22 -2.37 -10.29
C ALA A 72 -25.73 -1.03 -9.68
N LEU A 73 -24.67 -1.06 -8.86
CA LEU A 73 -24.10 0.13 -8.20
C LEU A 73 -23.05 0.84 -9.07
N ASP A 74 -22.36 0.10 -9.93
CA ASP A 74 -21.37 0.63 -10.87
C ASP A 74 -21.75 0.17 -12.30
N PRO A 75 -22.50 0.97 -13.08
CA PRO A 75 -22.86 0.58 -14.44
C PRO A 75 -21.58 0.35 -15.25
N LYS A 76 -21.40 -0.90 -15.69
CA LYS A 76 -20.26 -1.34 -16.52
C LYS A 76 -19.99 -0.30 -17.61
N PRO A 77 -18.79 0.32 -17.68
CA PRO A 77 -18.47 1.20 -18.80
C PRO A 77 -18.65 0.43 -20.10
N PRO A 78 -19.22 1.04 -21.16
CA PRO A 78 -19.61 0.35 -22.37
C PRO A 78 -18.44 -0.48 -22.93
N SER A 79 -18.72 -1.73 -23.26
CA SER A 79 -17.78 -2.81 -23.60
C SER A 79 -16.96 -2.63 -24.89
N LYS A 80 -16.73 -1.40 -25.35
CA LYS A 80 -15.93 -1.10 -26.54
C LYS A 80 -14.81 -0.10 -26.26
N ALA A 81 -13.89 -0.46 -25.37
CA ALA A 81 -12.53 0.08 -25.48
C ALA A 81 -11.79 -0.72 -26.56
N LYS A 82 -11.68 -0.12 -27.74
CA LYS A 82 -10.87 -0.61 -28.88
C LYS A 82 -9.52 -1.12 -28.37
N ASN A 83 -9.15 -2.34 -28.77
CA ASN A 83 -7.83 -2.99 -28.65
C ASN A 83 -6.72 -2.07 -28.11
N VAL A 84 -6.58 -1.98 -26.78
CA VAL A 84 -5.40 -1.35 -26.19
C VAL A 84 -4.28 -2.38 -26.28
N THR A 85 -3.47 -2.27 -27.34
CA THR A 85 -2.20 -2.99 -27.44
C THR A 85 -1.29 -2.49 -26.33
N TYR A 86 -1.23 -3.20 -25.21
CA TYR A 86 -0.19 -2.98 -24.22
C TYR A 86 1.15 -3.35 -24.84
N LYS A 87 1.96 -2.34 -25.19
CA LYS A 87 3.38 -2.58 -25.49
C LYS A 87 4.01 -3.13 -24.22
N LYS A 88 4.35 -4.42 -24.21
CA LYS A 88 5.28 -4.98 -23.21
C LYS A 88 6.58 -4.19 -23.35
N THR A 89 6.83 -3.26 -22.44
CA THR A 89 8.19 -2.73 -22.25
C THR A 89 9.00 -3.87 -21.65
N SER A 90 9.85 -4.51 -22.46
CA SER A 90 10.85 -5.46 -21.98
C SER A 90 11.69 -4.78 -20.90
N ARG A 91 11.71 -5.35 -19.69
CA ARG A 91 12.71 -4.97 -18.67
C ARG A 91 14.09 -5.24 -19.28
N PRO A 92 15.01 -4.26 -19.36
CA PRO A 92 16.35 -4.52 -19.82
C PRO A 92 17.03 -5.50 -18.86
N ASN A 93 17.61 -6.56 -19.43
CA ASN A 93 18.31 -7.60 -18.70
C ASN A 93 19.53 -7.01 -17.97
N LYS A 94 19.61 -7.21 -16.66
CA LYS A 94 20.67 -6.67 -15.78
C LYS A 94 21.95 -7.50 -15.87
N SER A 95 22.36 -7.85 -17.09
CA SER A 95 23.54 -8.67 -17.38
C SER A 95 24.45 -8.05 -18.45
N SER A 96 24.50 -6.72 -18.53
CA SER A 96 25.53 -6.00 -19.29
C SER A 96 25.89 -4.70 -18.56
N VAL A 97 26.60 -4.86 -17.46
CA VAL A 97 27.53 -3.84 -16.96
C VAL A 97 28.85 -4.59 -16.86
N LYS A 98 29.68 -4.42 -17.89
CA LYS A 98 31.10 -4.76 -17.82
C LYS A 98 31.82 -3.69 -17.00
#